data_AF-A0A537HGS0-F1
#
_entry.id   AF-A0A537HGS0-F1
#
_cell.length_a   1.000
_cell.length_b   1.000
_cell.length_c   1.000
_cell.angle_alpha   90.00
_cell.angle_beta   90.00
_cell.angle_gamma   90.00
#
_symmetry.space_group_name_H-M   'P 1'
#
loop_
_entity.id
_entity.type
_entity.pdbx_description
1 polymer ?
#
loop_
_entity_poly.entity_id
_entity_poly.type
_entity_poly.pdbx_seq_one_letter_code
_entity_poly.pdbx_strand_id
1 'polypeptide(L)'
;MVLVLIREPLSYFRPYKSYFEAIYVFFFAFPISQLALIFYPDEFLIRFTTQAFAAAAAIIAILWGLLVTKLYFYPEKFSLRLALANPLRKTNFAYLLYLIPMISLVILAIVDTTSIDPSASRVAFYVPDNTYYRAIGFSNLLLALAATVITTFTVYQFVTLSRLRSQLKDREVRTALRVISTSFVAIAALLLFGYSLSSFGYSLLGSVHLVCVILLVVAVRGFKKPTFLRAFLGLVPSLGPNPAVMRGDQVVLIYKSDEAKIAPIVRFVNEGVNQQNRVLYFHSNDEATAREELSRNGVDVKHDLTKGNLRLPSIDSLYQGENLLDEEAAISQCQELANETRALGKNGLRIVIDYADNTKRPYQKFVNHIADSRWSSQDHYVQVMMAFADRAFEDERATLDLLKSKVPVIDLAESGDLFSRTVGLTHDEIAGQKILLEYDPLSGYEKILRSLATEAASNFERVVLFTRKESPIHSAMEDEVGLKMFVLTSRVSYPKVESENVVLIPAFDSSLILDSMNKTIEAYAATPFTMIFDNISHQIFTLGTERAHSFVRQALELMASNRITGVFLLNYPAHDEKTVSMFENLFDLELLYRPGARVPELGRN
;
A
#
# COMPACT_ATOMS: atom_id res chain seq x y z
N MET A 1 14.11 -13.87 -24.03
CA MET A 1 13.01 -13.10 -23.41
C MET A 1 12.02 -14.01 -22.68
N VAL A 2 11.35 -14.97 -23.35
CA VAL A 2 10.48 -15.98 -22.70
C VAL A 2 11.19 -16.70 -21.55
N LEU A 3 12.43 -17.16 -21.75
CA LEU A 3 13.25 -17.78 -20.70
C LEU A 3 13.57 -16.86 -19.50
N VAL A 4 13.68 -15.54 -19.73
CA VAL A 4 13.95 -14.55 -18.67
C VAL A 4 12.68 -14.30 -17.84
N LEU A 5 11.52 -14.19 -18.50
CA LEU A 5 10.21 -14.08 -17.85
C LEU A 5 9.79 -15.35 -17.09
N ILE A 6 10.17 -16.53 -17.60
CA ILE A 6 9.93 -17.81 -16.93
C ILE A 6 10.76 -17.91 -15.65
N ARG A 7 12.03 -17.48 -15.70
CA ARG A 7 13.01 -17.58 -14.59
C ARG A 7 12.90 -16.46 -13.55
N GLU A 8 12.29 -15.32 -13.87
CA GLU A 8 12.15 -14.24 -12.90
C GLU A 8 11.01 -14.50 -11.91
N PRO A 9 11.27 -14.39 -10.58
CA PRO A 9 10.26 -14.51 -9.55
C PRO A 9 9.41 -13.24 -9.51
N LEU A 10 8.55 -13.04 -10.50
CA LEU A 10 7.51 -12.01 -10.46
C LEU A 10 6.37 -12.51 -9.57
N SER A 11 6.61 -12.46 -8.25
CA SER A 11 5.76 -12.98 -7.18
C SER A 11 4.28 -12.54 -7.29
N TYR A 12 4.01 -11.29 -7.71
CA TYR A 12 2.65 -10.71 -7.69
C TYR A 12 1.80 -10.94 -8.94
N PHE A 13 2.41 -11.25 -10.09
CA PHE A 13 1.67 -11.53 -11.32
C PHE A 13 1.45 -13.02 -11.51
N ARG A 14 1.63 -13.86 -10.49
CA ARG A 14 1.34 -15.31 -10.61
C ARG A 14 -0.01 -15.61 -11.28
N PRO A 15 -1.12 -14.86 -11.02
CA PRO A 15 -2.39 -15.06 -11.72
C PRO A 15 -2.43 -14.56 -13.18
N TYR A 16 -1.54 -13.63 -13.55
CA TYR A 16 -1.51 -12.97 -14.86
C TYR A 16 -0.31 -13.37 -15.74
N LYS A 17 0.66 -14.11 -15.18
CA LYS A 17 1.90 -14.57 -15.83
C LYS A 17 1.59 -15.37 -17.09
N SER A 18 0.57 -16.21 -17.02
CA SER A 18 0.08 -17.01 -18.16
C SER A 18 -0.36 -16.17 -19.35
N TYR A 19 -0.89 -14.95 -19.14
CA TYR A 19 -1.25 -14.05 -20.23
C TYR A 19 -0.01 -13.51 -20.94
N PHE A 20 1.00 -13.07 -20.19
CA PHE A 20 2.26 -12.61 -20.76
C PHE A 20 2.97 -13.73 -21.52
N GLU A 21 3.07 -14.92 -20.92
CA GLU A 21 3.64 -16.10 -21.57
C GLU A 21 2.91 -16.43 -22.88
N ALA A 22 1.58 -16.49 -22.84
CA ALA A 22 0.77 -16.75 -24.03
C ALA A 22 0.98 -15.67 -25.11
N ILE A 23 0.96 -14.38 -24.75
CA ILE A 23 1.23 -13.26 -25.68
C ILE A 23 2.58 -13.46 -26.37
N TYR A 24 3.62 -13.83 -25.62
CA TYR A 24 4.95 -14.05 -26.19
C TYR A 24 5.06 -15.31 -27.05
N VAL A 25 4.35 -16.38 -26.69
CA VAL A 25 4.27 -17.59 -27.52
C VAL A 25 3.63 -17.28 -28.86
N PHE A 26 2.49 -16.58 -28.87
CA PHE A 26 1.84 -16.17 -30.13
C PHE A 26 2.68 -15.18 -30.94
N PHE A 27 3.54 -14.39 -30.28
CA PHE A 27 4.44 -13.47 -30.96
C PHE A 27 5.43 -14.19 -31.90
N PHE A 28 5.75 -15.48 -31.68
CA PHE A 28 6.61 -16.24 -32.58
C PHE A 28 6.03 -16.43 -33.99
N ALA A 29 4.72 -16.28 -34.18
CA ALA A 29 4.12 -16.34 -35.51
C ALA A 29 4.65 -15.23 -36.46
N PHE A 30 5.09 -14.10 -35.91
CA PHE A 30 5.63 -12.96 -36.66
C PHE A 30 6.95 -13.33 -37.36
N PRO A 31 8.03 -13.72 -36.64
CA PRO A 31 9.28 -14.13 -37.28
C PRO A 31 9.12 -15.41 -38.11
N ILE A 32 8.27 -16.36 -37.71
CA ILE A 32 8.06 -17.59 -38.48
C ILE A 32 7.50 -17.28 -39.88
N SER A 33 6.51 -16.37 -39.97
CA SER A 33 5.96 -15.95 -41.26
C SER A 33 7.00 -15.25 -42.15
N GLN A 34 7.85 -14.41 -41.57
CA GLN A 34 8.94 -13.75 -42.31
C GLN A 34 10.01 -14.75 -42.78
N LEU A 35 10.40 -15.71 -41.94
CA LEU A 35 11.34 -16.77 -42.32
C LEU A 35 10.79 -17.65 -43.43
N ALA A 36 9.49 -17.99 -43.37
CA ALA A 36 8.82 -18.72 -44.44
C ALA A 36 8.89 -17.96 -45.77
N LEU A 37 8.60 -16.65 -45.76
CA LEU A 37 8.66 -15.81 -46.95
C LEU A 37 10.07 -15.70 -47.56
N ILE A 38 11.11 -15.67 -46.73
CA ILE A 38 12.51 -15.49 -47.17
C ILE A 38 13.12 -16.81 -47.67
N PHE A 39 12.96 -17.89 -46.91
CA PHE A 39 13.71 -19.13 -47.13
C PHE A 39 12.94 -20.20 -47.89
N TYR A 40 11.61 -20.12 -47.94
CA TYR A 40 10.77 -21.17 -48.51
C TYR A 40 9.86 -20.60 -49.61
N PRO A 41 10.12 -20.90 -50.89
CA PRO A 41 9.36 -20.31 -51.98
C PRO A 41 7.94 -20.89 -52.16
N ASP A 42 7.54 -21.88 -51.35
CA ASP A 42 6.24 -22.57 -51.43
C ASP A 42 5.06 -21.64 -51.08
N GLU A 43 4.14 -21.48 -52.04
CA GLU A 43 2.97 -20.59 -51.90
C GLU A 43 2.00 -21.06 -50.81
N PHE A 44 1.87 -22.38 -50.63
CA PHE A 44 1.02 -22.95 -49.59
C PHE A 44 1.56 -22.62 -48.20
N LEU A 45 2.85 -22.87 -47.97
CA LEU A 45 3.50 -22.55 -46.69
C LEU A 45 3.44 -21.06 -46.38
N ILE A 46 3.73 -20.17 -47.35
CA ILE A 46 3.67 -18.71 -47.18
C ILE A 46 2.25 -18.27 -46.80
N ARG A 47 1.23 -18.79 -47.49
CA ARG A 47 -0.17 -18.48 -47.17
C ARG A 47 -0.50 -18.94 -45.76
N PHE A 48 -0.20 -20.19 -45.42
CA PHE A 48 -0.49 -20.77 -44.12
C PHE A 48 0.18 -19.99 -42.97
N THR A 49 1.47 -19.66 -43.09
CA THR A 49 2.19 -18.89 -42.06
C THR A 49 1.67 -17.46 -41.95
N THR A 50 1.18 -16.87 -43.04
CA THR A 50 0.55 -15.55 -43.04
C THR A 50 -0.82 -15.56 -42.35
N GLN A 51 -1.62 -16.61 -42.57
CA GLN A 51 -2.89 -16.81 -41.86
C GLN A 51 -2.66 -17.01 -40.36
N ALA A 52 -1.68 -17.85 -40.00
CA ALA A 52 -1.28 -18.06 -38.61
C ALA A 52 -0.80 -16.77 -37.95
N PHE A 53 -0.05 -15.94 -38.68
CA PHE A 53 0.35 -14.60 -38.23
C PHE A 53 -0.85 -13.69 -37.94
N ALA A 54 -1.81 -13.58 -38.86
CA ALA A 54 -2.98 -12.73 -38.68
C ALA A 54 -3.85 -13.19 -37.49
N ALA A 55 -4.03 -14.51 -37.34
CA ALA A 55 -4.72 -15.09 -36.20
C ALA A 55 -3.98 -14.83 -34.87
N ALA A 56 -2.65 -15.00 -34.86
CA ALA A 56 -1.84 -14.73 -33.68
C ALA A 56 -1.90 -13.24 -33.27
N ALA A 57 -1.88 -12.31 -34.22
CA ALA A 57 -2.02 -10.88 -33.94
C ALA A 57 -3.36 -10.55 -33.26
N ALA A 58 -4.47 -11.13 -33.73
CA ALA A 58 -5.78 -10.97 -33.11
C ALA A 58 -5.84 -11.60 -31.70
N ILE A 59 -5.26 -12.79 -31.51
CA ILE A 59 -5.20 -13.45 -30.19
C ILE A 59 -4.39 -12.62 -29.20
N ILE A 60 -3.24 -12.08 -29.61
CA ILE A 60 -2.42 -11.18 -28.80
C ILE A 60 -3.25 -9.96 -28.36
N ALA A 61 -3.98 -9.34 -29.28
CA ALA A 61 -4.86 -8.22 -28.96
C ALA A 61 -5.96 -8.63 -27.98
N ILE A 62 -6.60 -9.80 -28.13
CA ILE A 62 -7.59 -10.30 -27.17
C ILE A 62 -6.98 -10.49 -25.77
N LEU A 63 -5.80 -11.11 -25.68
CA LEU A 63 -5.12 -11.37 -24.42
C LEU A 63 -4.73 -10.07 -23.70
N TRP A 64 -4.25 -9.06 -24.44
CA TRP A 64 -3.97 -7.74 -23.89
C TRP A 64 -5.24 -7.00 -23.45
N GLY A 65 -6.30 -7.06 -24.26
CA GLY A 65 -7.61 -6.51 -23.87
C GLY A 65 -8.12 -7.13 -22.58
N LEU A 66 -8.08 -8.47 -22.47
CA LEU A 66 -8.43 -9.17 -21.23
C LEU A 66 -7.59 -8.70 -20.04
N LEU A 67 -6.28 -8.59 -20.23
CA LEU A 67 -5.36 -8.16 -19.17
C LEU A 67 -5.72 -6.75 -18.68
N VAL A 68 -5.84 -5.78 -19.58
CA VAL A 68 -6.15 -4.38 -19.23
C VAL A 68 -7.54 -4.23 -18.62
N THR A 69 -8.53 -4.97 -19.11
CA THR A 69 -9.88 -4.97 -18.51
C THR A 69 -9.87 -5.57 -17.11
N LYS A 70 -9.13 -6.67 -16.89
CA LYS A 70 -8.95 -7.24 -15.56
C LYS A 70 -8.23 -6.27 -14.62
N LEU A 71 -7.26 -5.51 -15.12
CA LEU A 71 -6.57 -4.48 -14.35
C LEU A 71 -7.50 -3.30 -14.01
N TYR A 72 -8.39 -2.90 -14.93
CA TYR A 72 -9.35 -1.82 -14.71
C TYR A 72 -10.40 -2.16 -13.65
N PHE A 73 -10.90 -3.40 -13.67
CA PHE A 73 -11.89 -3.86 -12.69
C PHE A 73 -11.28 -4.31 -11.37
N TYR A 74 -9.96 -4.45 -11.29
CA TYR A 74 -9.30 -4.83 -10.05
C TYR A 74 -9.70 -3.86 -8.92
N PRO A 75 -10.16 -4.34 -7.77
CA PRO A 75 -10.09 -5.72 -7.26
C PRO A 75 -11.19 -6.70 -7.74
N GLU A 76 -12.29 -6.26 -8.32
CA GLU A 76 -13.40 -7.14 -8.75
C GLU A 76 -12.94 -8.23 -9.74
N LYS A 77 -13.52 -9.44 -9.61
CA LYS A 77 -13.25 -10.53 -10.56
C LYS A 77 -13.90 -10.22 -11.90
N PHE A 78 -13.09 -10.02 -12.94
CA PHE A 78 -13.57 -9.92 -14.32
C PHE A 78 -13.40 -11.25 -15.07
N SER A 79 -14.44 -11.69 -15.77
CA SER A 79 -14.41 -12.84 -16.69
C SER A 79 -15.27 -12.57 -17.92
N LEU A 80 -14.97 -13.24 -19.02
CA LEU A 80 -15.77 -13.14 -20.25
C LEU A 80 -17.22 -13.57 -20.02
N ARG A 81 -17.43 -14.61 -19.19
CA ARG A 81 -18.78 -15.06 -18.79
C ARG A 81 -19.55 -13.96 -18.06
N LEU A 82 -18.88 -13.22 -17.16
CA LEU A 82 -19.50 -12.11 -16.43
C LEU A 82 -19.83 -10.94 -17.36
N ALA A 83 -18.97 -10.64 -18.34
CA ALA A 83 -19.22 -9.60 -19.32
C ALA A 83 -20.44 -9.93 -20.20
N LEU A 84 -20.60 -11.19 -20.59
CA LEU A 84 -21.77 -11.68 -21.35
C LEU A 84 -23.04 -11.73 -20.50
N ALA A 85 -22.94 -12.04 -19.22
CA ALA A 85 -24.08 -12.07 -18.31
C ALA A 85 -24.64 -10.66 -18.02
N ASN A 86 -23.78 -9.64 -18.00
CA ASN A 86 -24.15 -8.25 -17.72
C ASN A 86 -23.59 -7.30 -18.80
N PRO A 87 -24.12 -7.35 -20.05
CA PRO A 87 -23.56 -6.61 -21.17
C PRO A 87 -23.81 -5.10 -21.10
N LEU A 88 -24.83 -4.65 -20.36
CA LEU A 88 -25.21 -3.24 -20.24
C LEU A 88 -24.29 -2.42 -19.31
N ARG A 89 -23.42 -3.07 -18.51
CA ARG A 89 -22.42 -2.35 -17.71
C ARG A 89 -21.44 -1.67 -18.67
N LYS A 90 -21.29 -0.34 -18.57
CA LYS A 90 -20.53 0.50 -19.54
C LYS A 90 -19.18 -0.08 -19.97
N THR A 91 -18.38 -0.59 -19.03
CA THR A 91 -17.05 -1.15 -19.35
C THR A 91 -17.11 -2.57 -19.93
N ASN A 92 -18.11 -3.38 -19.53
CA ASN A 92 -18.36 -4.69 -20.15
C ASN A 92 -18.78 -4.51 -21.61
N PHE A 93 -19.68 -3.57 -21.87
CA PHE A 93 -20.10 -3.20 -23.21
C PHE A 93 -18.92 -2.76 -24.09
N ALA A 94 -18.08 -1.86 -23.56
CA ALA A 94 -16.88 -1.39 -24.27
C ALA A 94 -15.91 -2.54 -24.58
N TYR A 95 -15.74 -3.49 -23.66
CA TYR A 95 -14.90 -4.68 -23.88
C TYR A 95 -15.51 -5.66 -24.90
N LEU A 96 -16.83 -5.85 -24.90
CA LEU A 96 -17.50 -6.69 -25.89
C LEU A 96 -17.40 -6.08 -27.30
N LEU A 97 -17.58 -4.75 -27.42
CA LEU A 97 -17.39 -4.02 -28.67
C LEU A 97 -15.94 -4.14 -29.19
N TYR A 98 -14.97 -4.08 -28.27
CA TYR A 98 -13.55 -4.28 -28.55
C TYR A 98 -13.23 -5.65 -29.17
N LEU A 99 -13.95 -6.71 -28.78
CA LEU A 99 -13.70 -8.07 -29.27
C LEU A 99 -14.15 -8.29 -30.71
N ILE A 100 -15.15 -7.56 -31.20
CA ILE A 100 -15.74 -7.74 -32.53
C ILE A 100 -14.68 -7.74 -33.64
N PRO A 101 -13.86 -6.68 -33.82
CA PRO A 101 -12.88 -6.66 -34.92
C PRO A 101 -11.80 -7.75 -34.76
N MET A 102 -11.45 -8.15 -33.54
CA MET A 102 -10.47 -9.21 -33.30
C MET A 102 -10.98 -10.57 -33.76
N ILE A 103 -12.22 -10.90 -33.40
CA ILE A 103 -12.87 -12.14 -33.80
C ILE A 103 -13.10 -12.15 -35.32
N SER A 104 -13.53 -11.03 -35.89
CA SER A 104 -13.70 -10.88 -37.34
C SER A 104 -12.39 -11.12 -38.09
N LEU A 105 -11.24 -10.63 -37.57
CA LEU A 105 -9.94 -10.85 -38.21
C LEU A 105 -9.53 -12.33 -38.18
N VAL A 106 -9.75 -13.03 -37.07
CA VAL A 106 -9.48 -14.48 -36.98
C VAL A 106 -10.32 -15.25 -38.00
N ILE A 107 -11.62 -14.94 -38.07
CA ILE A 107 -12.54 -15.60 -39.01
C ILE A 107 -12.11 -15.32 -40.44
N LEU A 108 -11.87 -14.06 -40.80
CA LEU A 108 -11.49 -13.70 -42.17
C LEU A 108 -10.15 -14.31 -42.58
N ALA A 109 -9.14 -14.28 -41.70
CA ALA A 109 -7.84 -14.85 -41.97
C ALA A 109 -7.88 -16.37 -42.22
N ILE A 110 -8.76 -17.09 -41.53
CA ILE A 110 -8.87 -18.55 -41.64
C ILE A 110 -9.79 -18.97 -42.78
N VAL A 111 -10.93 -18.31 -42.94
CA VAL A 111 -12.00 -18.73 -43.86
C VAL A 111 -11.75 -18.25 -45.29
N ASP A 112 -11.23 -17.03 -45.47
CA ASP A 112 -11.03 -16.45 -46.80
C ASP A 112 -9.57 -16.63 -47.28
N THR A 113 -9.35 -17.74 -47.99
CA THR A 113 -8.04 -18.05 -48.58
C THR A 113 -7.65 -17.16 -49.76
N THR A 114 -8.59 -16.38 -50.31
CA THR A 114 -8.35 -15.45 -51.43
C THR A 114 -7.87 -14.07 -50.98
N SER A 115 -8.00 -13.77 -49.68
CA SER A 115 -7.55 -12.51 -49.10
C SER A 115 -6.03 -12.36 -48.96
N ILE A 116 -5.27 -13.44 -49.17
CA ILE A 116 -3.81 -13.48 -49.12
C ILE A 116 -3.29 -14.00 -50.46
N ASP A 117 -2.55 -13.14 -51.17
CA ASP A 117 -1.91 -13.41 -52.45
C ASP A 117 -0.41 -13.70 -52.22
N PRO A 118 0.02 -14.98 -52.22
CA PRO A 118 1.41 -15.36 -52.03
C PRO A 118 2.24 -15.29 -53.32
N SER A 119 1.69 -14.82 -54.44
CA SER A 119 2.37 -14.91 -55.75
C SER A 119 3.74 -14.23 -55.76
N ALA A 120 4.72 -14.86 -56.43
CA ALA A 120 6.08 -14.35 -56.53
C ALA A 120 6.23 -13.04 -57.35
N SER A 121 5.17 -12.59 -58.01
CA SER A 121 5.14 -11.35 -58.80
C SER A 121 5.08 -10.08 -57.95
N ARG A 122 4.73 -10.20 -56.67
CA ARG A 122 4.68 -9.09 -55.71
C ARG A 122 6.08 -8.88 -55.11
N VAL A 123 6.69 -7.74 -55.41
CA VAL A 123 7.95 -7.31 -54.79
C VAL A 123 7.78 -5.97 -54.08
N ALA A 124 8.48 -5.81 -52.96
CA ALA A 124 8.58 -4.55 -52.24
C ALA A 124 10.04 -4.09 -52.18
N PHE A 125 10.27 -2.80 -52.39
CA PHE A 125 11.59 -2.20 -52.32
C PHE A 125 11.96 -1.91 -50.86
N TYR A 126 13.02 -2.54 -50.36
CA TYR A 126 13.49 -2.35 -48.99
C TYR A 126 14.52 -1.22 -48.96
N VAL A 127 14.12 -0.11 -48.33
CA VAL A 127 14.86 1.15 -48.33
C VAL A 127 16.26 1.04 -47.71
N PRO A 128 16.49 0.30 -46.60
CA PRO A 128 17.82 0.23 -45.98
C PRO A 128 18.91 -0.46 -46.81
N ASP A 129 18.56 -1.53 -47.53
CA ASP A 129 19.53 -2.35 -48.28
C ASP A 129 19.47 -2.11 -49.80
N ASN A 130 18.57 -1.23 -50.26
CA ASN A 130 18.37 -0.89 -51.67
C ASN A 130 18.06 -2.11 -52.58
N THR A 131 17.30 -3.08 -52.05
CA THR A 131 16.99 -4.36 -52.72
C THR A 131 15.50 -4.65 -52.75
N TYR A 132 15.07 -5.41 -53.77
CA TYR A 132 13.68 -5.88 -53.89
C TYR A 132 13.53 -7.25 -53.22
N TYR A 133 12.53 -7.37 -52.34
CA TYR A 133 12.17 -8.63 -51.69
C TYR A 133 10.76 -9.05 -52.09
N ARG A 134 10.50 -10.36 -52.08
CA ARG A 134 9.15 -10.91 -52.24
C ARG A 134 8.25 -10.33 -51.16
N ALA A 135 7.07 -9.88 -51.56
CA ALA A 135 6.05 -9.31 -50.68
C ALA A 135 4.77 -10.13 -50.76
N ILE A 136 3.98 -10.07 -49.70
CA ILE A 136 2.66 -10.72 -49.63
C ILE A 136 1.61 -9.69 -50.01
N GLY A 137 0.73 -10.03 -50.96
CA GLY A 137 -0.44 -9.22 -51.27
C GLY A 137 -1.58 -9.47 -50.30
N PHE A 138 -2.25 -8.41 -49.85
CA PHE A 138 -3.45 -8.50 -49.01
C PHE A 138 -4.64 -7.87 -49.74
N SER A 139 -5.83 -8.46 -49.56
CA SER A 139 -7.07 -7.85 -50.05
C SER A 139 -7.36 -6.53 -49.33
N ASN A 140 -8.07 -5.62 -50.01
CA ASN A 140 -8.49 -4.34 -49.42
C ASN A 140 -9.36 -4.55 -48.16
N LEU A 141 -10.17 -5.62 -48.15
CA LEU A 141 -11.01 -5.97 -47.01
C LEU A 141 -10.15 -6.39 -45.80
N LEU A 142 -9.14 -7.24 -46.01
CA LEU A 142 -8.24 -7.69 -44.96
C LEU A 142 -7.39 -6.52 -44.42
N LEU A 143 -6.92 -5.62 -45.29
CA LEU A 143 -6.20 -4.41 -44.88
C LEU A 143 -7.08 -3.46 -44.07
N ALA A 144 -8.31 -3.21 -44.49
CA ALA A 144 -9.26 -2.36 -43.76
C ALA A 144 -9.59 -2.95 -42.37
N LEU A 145 -9.78 -4.27 -42.29
CA LEU A 145 -10.03 -4.96 -41.04
C LEU A 145 -8.81 -4.96 -40.12
N ALA A 146 -7.61 -5.17 -40.66
CA ALA A 146 -6.35 -5.08 -39.92
C ALA A 146 -6.13 -3.68 -39.35
N ALA A 147 -6.39 -2.63 -40.14
CA ALA A 147 -6.32 -1.24 -39.68
C ALA A 147 -7.34 -0.95 -38.56
N THR A 148 -8.55 -1.50 -38.68
CA THR A 148 -9.59 -1.42 -37.64
C THR A 148 -9.13 -2.11 -36.36
N VAL A 149 -8.57 -3.33 -36.46
CA VAL A 149 -8.00 -4.06 -35.32
C VAL A 149 -6.90 -3.26 -34.63
N ILE A 150 -5.92 -2.73 -35.36
CA ILE A 150 -4.82 -1.93 -34.78
C ILE A 150 -5.38 -0.69 -34.07
N THR A 151 -6.36 -0.01 -34.67
CA THR A 151 -6.97 1.19 -34.10
C THR A 151 -7.76 0.86 -32.84
N THR A 152 -8.67 -0.11 -32.89
CA THR A 152 -9.49 -0.53 -31.76
C THR A 152 -8.64 -1.09 -30.61
N PHE A 153 -7.63 -1.90 -30.93
CA PHE A 153 -6.63 -2.38 -29.97
C PHE A 153 -6.09 -1.22 -29.14
N THR A 154 -5.58 -0.21 -29.83
CA THR A 154 -4.83 0.89 -29.24
C THR A 154 -5.70 1.85 -28.46
N VAL A 155 -6.82 2.27 -29.06
CA VAL A 155 -7.76 3.21 -28.43
C VAL A 155 -8.32 2.61 -27.14
N TYR A 156 -8.68 1.32 -27.16
CA TYR A 156 -9.20 0.66 -25.97
C TYR A 156 -8.17 0.58 -24.84
N GLN A 157 -6.93 0.17 -25.13
CA GLN A 157 -5.87 0.14 -24.12
C GLN A 157 -5.62 1.55 -23.56
N PHE A 158 -5.49 2.54 -24.43
CA PHE A 158 -5.20 3.92 -24.04
C PHE A 158 -6.28 4.51 -23.13
N VAL A 159 -7.55 4.40 -23.53
CA VAL A 159 -8.69 4.95 -22.77
C VAL A 159 -8.83 4.24 -21.42
N THR A 160 -8.76 2.91 -21.42
CA THR A 160 -8.97 2.11 -20.20
C THR A 160 -7.85 2.35 -19.19
N LEU A 161 -6.58 2.33 -19.62
CA LEU A 161 -5.44 2.60 -18.75
C LEU A 161 -5.37 4.08 -18.32
N SER A 162 -5.77 5.03 -19.17
CA SER A 162 -5.81 6.45 -18.80
C SER A 162 -6.89 6.76 -17.78
N ARG A 163 -8.05 6.09 -17.87
CA ARG A 163 -9.09 6.15 -16.83
C ARG A 163 -8.60 5.54 -15.53
N LEU A 164 -7.99 4.36 -15.56
CA LEU A 164 -7.39 3.74 -14.38
C LEU A 164 -6.34 4.68 -13.75
N ARG A 165 -5.46 5.26 -14.57
CA ARG A 165 -4.45 6.23 -14.13
C ARG A 165 -5.07 7.44 -13.40
N SER A 166 -6.21 7.95 -13.86
CA SER A 166 -6.89 9.09 -13.23
C SER A 166 -7.47 8.78 -11.85
N GLN A 167 -7.70 7.51 -11.55
CA GLN A 167 -8.25 7.05 -10.27
C GLN A 167 -7.17 6.79 -9.21
N LEU A 168 -5.90 6.71 -9.62
CA LEU A 168 -4.78 6.36 -8.73
C LEU A 168 -4.03 7.62 -8.28
N LYS A 169 -3.73 7.72 -6.98
CA LYS A 169 -2.99 8.86 -6.38
C LYS A 169 -1.47 8.74 -6.55
N ASP A 170 -0.93 7.52 -6.56
CA ASP A 170 0.51 7.24 -6.62
C ASP A 170 1.16 7.78 -7.92
N ARG A 171 2.24 8.55 -7.79
CA ARG A 171 2.98 9.14 -8.92
C ARG A 171 3.75 8.10 -9.74
N GLU A 172 4.32 7.08 -9.11
CA GLU A 172 5.09 6.05 -9.78
C GLU A 172 4.18 5.16 -10.62
N VAL A 173 3.04 4.73 -10.05
CA VAL A 173 2.07 3.89 -10.77
C VAL A 173 1.39 4.65 -11.90
N ARG A 174 1.10 5.94 -11.69
CA ARG A 174 0.61 6.80 -12.79
C ARG A 174 1.62 6.92 -13.92
N THR A 175 2.91 6.95 -13.60
CA THR A 175 4.01 6.99 -14.57
C THR A 175 4.13 5.67 -15.32
N ALA A 176 4.07 4.53 -14.63
CA ALA A 176 4.06 3.20 -15.25
C ALA A 176 2.88 3.02 -16.23
N LEU A 177 1.66 3.35 -15.81
CA LEU A 177 0.47 3.30 -16.66
C LEU A 177 0.58 4.24 -17.87
N ARG A 178 1.22 5.40 -17.70
CA ARG A 178 1.50 6.32 -18.81
C ARG A 178 2.47 5.67 -19.81
N VAL A 179 3.58 5.11 -19.34
CA VAL A 179 4.59 4.44 -20.19
C VAL A 179 3.97 3.29 -20.99
N ILE A 180 3.14 2.46 -20.34
CA ILE A 180 2.43 1.35 -21.01
C ILE A 180 1.49 1.91 -22.09
N SER A 181 0.66 2.88 -21.73
CA SER A 181 -0.32 3.50 -22.64
C SER A 181 0.35 4.17 -23.84
N THR A 182 1.43 4.94 -23.62
CA THR A 182 2.18 5.58 -24.71
C THR A 182 2.91 4.59 -25.60
N SER A 183 3.41 3.47 -25.03
CA SER A 183 4.06 2.42 -25.80
C SER A 183 3.09 1.77 -26.79
N PHE A 184 1.84 1.51 -26.37
CA PHE A 184 0.82 0.97 -27.27
C PHE A 184 0.42 1.94 -28.39
N VAL A 185 0.29 3.23 -28.07
CA VAL A 185 0.02 4.26 -29.09
C VAL A 185 1.16 4.33 -30.11
N ALA A 186 2.42 4.27 -29.65
CA ALA A 186 3.58 4.27 -30.53
C ALA A 186 3.63 3.01 -31.43
N ILE A 187 3.36 1.83 -30.87
CA ILE A 187 3.28 0.57 -31.64
C ILE A 187 2.24 0.67 -32.74
N ALA A 188 1.06 1.21 -32.43
CA ALA A 188 -0.03 1.35 -33.39
C ALA A 188 0.31 2.27 -34.55
N ALA A 189 0.87 3.44 -34.25
CA ALA A 189 1.29 4.41 -35.25
C ALA A 189 2.37 3.83 -36.17
N LEU A 190 3.35 3.13 -35.60
CA LEU A 190 4.42 2.48 -36.36
C LEU A 190 3.89 1.37 -37.27
N LEU A 191 2.97 0.52 -36.79
CA LEU A 191 2.37 -0.53 -37.61
C LEU A 191 1.52 0.05 -38.75
N LEU A 192 0.65 1.02 -38.47
CA LEU A 192 -0.16 1.68 -39.51
C LEU A 192 0.73 2.36 -40.56
N PHE A 193 1.78 3.05 -40.12
CA PHE A 193 2.76 3.68 -41.01
C PHE A 193 3.49 2.64 -41.88
N GLY A 194 4.01 1.58 -41.27
CA GLY A 194 4.76 0.53 -41.98
C GLY A 194 3.92 -0.18 -43.04
N TYR A 195 2.68 -0.55 -42.70
CA TYR A 195 1.78 -1.20 -43.66
C TYR A 195 1.27 -0.23 -44.73
N SER A 196 1.01 1.03 -44.39
CA SER A 196 0.64 2.04 -45.39
C SER A 196 1.76 2.27 -46.39
N LEU A 197 3.01 2.34 -45.93
CA LEU A 197 4.18 2.52 -46.77
C LEU A 197 4.41 1.31 -47.71
N SER A 198 4.17 0.10 -47.20
CA SER A 198 4.21 -1.13 -48.00
C SER A 198 3.21 -1.13 -49.15
N SER A 199 2.04 -0.53 -48.96
CA SER A 199 1.05 -0.37 -50.04
C SER A 199 1.52 0.56 -51.17
N PHE A 200 2.49 1.43 -50.91
CA PHE A 200 3.15 2.29 -51.90
C PHE A 200 4.40 1.64 -52.53
N GLY A 201 4.68 0.37 -52.23
CA GLY A 201 5.82 -0.38 -52.79
C GLY A 201 7.13 -0.27 -52.01
N TYR A 202 7.13 0.41 -50.86
CA TYR A 202 8.30 0.59 -49.99
C TYR A 202 8.15 -0.24 -48.71
N SER A 203 9.12 -1.09 -48.38
CA SER A 203 9.10 -1.89 -47.15
C SER A 203 10.05 -1.32 -46.10
N LEU A 204 9.49 -0.99 -44.93
CA LEU A 204 10.21 -0.75 -43.67
C LEU A 204 9.74 -1.73 -42.56
N LEU A 205 9.01 -2.78 -42.95
CA LEU A 205 8.24 -3.61 -42.02
C LEU A 205 9.14 -4.31 -40.99
N GLY A 206 10.33 -4.78 -41.41
CA GLY A 206 11.31 -5.38 -40.51
C GLY A 206 11.77 -4.43 -39.39
N SER A 207 12.11 -3.18 -39.75
CA SER A 207 12.54 -2.15 -38.79
C SER A 207 11.39 -1.73 -37.87
N VAL A 208 10.19 -1.58 -38.43
CA VAL A 208 8.96 -1.31 -37.66
C VAL A 208 8.70 -2.41 -36.64
N HIS A 209 8.78 -3.69 -37.04
CA HIS A 209 8.58 -4.82 -36.14
C HIS A 209 9.65 -4.86 -35.02
N LEU A 210 10.92 -4.57 -35.34
CA LEU A 210 11.98 -4.49 -34.33
C LEU A 210 11.70 -3.41 -33.29
N VAL A 211 11.31 -2.21 -33.71
CA VAL A 211 10.95 -1.12 -32.78
C VAL A 211 9.72 -1.49 -31.95
N CYS A 212 8.71 -2.13 -32.55
CA CYS A 212 7.54 -2.63 -31.82
C CYS A 212 7.92 -3.65 -30.73
N VAL A 213 8.88 -4.55 -30.99
CA VAL A 213 9.39 -5.48 -29.97
C VAL A 213 10.07 -4.73 -28.83
N ILE A 214 10.90 -3.72 -29.14
CA ILE A 214 11.54 -2.89 -28.11
C ILE A 214 10.49 -2.16 -27.26
N LEU A 215 9.47 -1.58 -27.89
CA LEU A 215 8.37 -0.92 -27.19
C LEU A 215 7.54 -1.88 -26.32
N LEU A 216 7.33 -3.12 -26.77
CA LEU A 216 6.69 -4.16 -25.94
C LEU A 216 7.55 -4.52 -24.73
N VAL A 217 8.88 -4.58 -24.88
CA VAL A 217 9.81 -4.78 -23.75
C VAL A 217 9.72 -3.60 -22.77
N VAL A 218 9.65 -2.36 -23.26
CA VAL A 218 9.47 -1.18 -22.42
C VAL A 218 8.12 -1.22 -21.68
N ALA A 219 7.03 -1.57 -22.37
CA ALA A 219 5.71 -1.73 -21.76
C ALA A 219 5.72 -2.78 -20.64
N VAL A 220 6.33 -3.94 -20.87
CA VAL A 220 6.45 -5.01 -19.87
C VAL A 220 7.39 -4.63 -18.72
N ARG A 221 8.47 -3.87 -18.98
CA ARG A 221 9.31 -3.30 -17.91
C ARG A 221 8.55 -2.28 -17.07
N GLY A 222 7.61 -1.54 -17.66
CA GLY A 222 6.68 -0.69 -16.92
C GLY A 222 5.85 -1.45 -15.87
N PHE A 223 5.62 -2.76 -16.06
CA PHE A 223 5.02 -3.64 -15.05
C PHE A 223 6.02 -4.21 -14.04
N LYS A 224 7.33 -4.14 -14.31
CA LYS A 224 8.38 -4.87 -13.59
C LYS A 224 9.01 -4.09 -12.44
N LYS A 225 8.94 -2.76 -12.47
CA LYS A 225 9.35 -1.84 -11.41
C LYS A 225 8.52 -0.57 -11.64
N PRO A 226 7.56 -0.16 -10.80
CA PRO A 226 7.45 -0.43 -9.37
C PRO A 226 6.00 -0.87 -8.98
N THR A 227 5.80 -1.37 -7.77
CA THR A 227 4.69 -0.87 -6.94
C THR A 227 3.25 -0.88 -7.49
N PHE A 228 2.84 -1.73 -8.42
CA PHE A 228 1.42 -1.83 -8.79
C PHE A 228 0.59 -2.15 -7.52
N LEU A 229 1.08 -3.07 -6.70
CA LEU A 229 0.53 -3.32 -5.37
C LEU A 229 0.83 -2.25 -4.31
N ARG A 230 1.74 -1.27 -4.48
CA ARG A 230 1.90 -0.17 -3.50
C ARG A 230 0.84 0.92 -3.71
N ALA A 231 0.31 1.05 -4.95
CA ALA A 231 -0.91 1.84 -5.19
C ALA A 231 -2.19 1.10 -4.79
N PHE A 232 -2.24 -0.24 -4.88
CA PHE A 232 -3.38 -1.04 -4.40
C PHE A 232 -3.33 -1.33 -2.89
N LEU A 233 -2.13 -1.38 -2.30
CA LEU A 233 -1.85 -1.25 -0.88
C LEU A 233 -1.48 0.20 -0.57
N GLY A 234 -2.13 1.14 -1.26
CA GLY A 234 -2.08 2.58 -1.00
C GLY A 234 -2.74 2.94 0.33
N LEU A 235 -2.31 2.23 1.38
CA LEU A 235 -2.23 2.62 2.76
C LEU A 235 -0.83 2.19 3.23
N VAL A 236 0.20 2.79 2.63
CA VAL A 236 1.05 3.59 3.51
C VAL A 236 0.18 4.79 3.80
N PRO A 237 -0.45 4.90 4.98
CA PRO A 237 -0.90 6.20 5.41
C PRO A 237 0.34 7.10 5.31
N SER A 238 0.27 8.19 4.53
CA SER A 238 0.89 9.40 5.05
C SER A 238 0.50 9.50 6.52
N LEU A 239 1.37 9.86 7.46
CA LEU A 239 0.87 10.17 8.80
C LEU A 239 -0.17 11.29 8.69
N GLY A 240 -1.45 10.92 8.66
CA GLY A 240 -2.54 11.78 8.25
C GLY A 240 -3.57 11.00 7.43
N PRO A 241 -4.80 10.86 7.94
CA PRO A 241 -5.22 10.70 9.33
C PRO A 241 -5.28 9.20 9.70
N ASN A 242 -5.75 8.89 10.90
CA ASN A 242 -5.82 7.56 11.48
C ASN A 242 -7.33 7.21 11.65
N PRO A 243 -7.85 6.10 11.12
CA PRO A 243 -9.31 5.93 10.92
C PRO A 243 -10.10 5.16 11.95
N ALA A 244 -9.45 4.53 12.91
CA ALA A 244 -10.19 4.04 14.07
C ALA A 244 -9.68 4.65 15.36
N VAL A 245 -8.53 5.33 15.31
CA VAL A 245 -7.90 5.85 16.51
C VAL A 245 -7.02 7.08 16.27
N MET A 246 -7.65 8.11 15.75
CA MET A 246 -7.82 9.29 16.58
C MET A 246 -9.28 9.70 16.40
N ARG A 247 -10.18 9.20 17.26
CA ARG A 247 -11.59 9.57 17.21
C ARG A 247 -11.87 11.02 17.66
N GLY A 248 -10.84 11.84 17.82
CA GLY A 248 -10.91 13.26 17.53
C GLY A 248 -9.64 13.62 16.79
N ASP A 249 -9.61 14.68 15.97
CA ASP A 249 -8.33 15.30 15.61
C ASP A 249 -7.70 15.99 16.84
N GLN A 250 -7.76 15.33 17.98
CA GLN A 250 -7.61 15.80 19.33
C GLN A 250 -7.25 14.60 20.21
N VAL A 251 -6.12 14.69 20.90
CA VAL A 251 -5.72 13.76 21.95
C VAL A 251 -5.33 14.53 23.19
N VAL A 252 -5.65 13.93 24.34
CA VAL A 252 -5.16 14.40 25.62
C VAL A 252 -4.02 13.51 26.08
N LEU A 253 -2.90 14.11 26.47
CA LEU A 253 -1.74 13.44 27.04
C LEU A 253 -1.66 13.75 28.53
N ILE A 254 -1.65 12.73 29.37
CA ILE A 254 -1.38 12.87 30.81
C ILE A 254 0.04 12.41 31.10
N TYR A 255 0.85 13.23 31.76
CA TYR A 255 2.27 12.94 32.02
C TYR A 255 2.65 13.14 33.50
N LYS A 256 3.54 12.29 34.00
CA LYS A 256 3.98 12.35 35.41
C LYS A 256 5.04 13.41 35.68
N SER A 257 5.99 13.57 34.76
CA SER A 257 7.10 14.53 34.85
C SER A 257 7.24 15.30 33.54
N ASP A 258 7.82 16.49 33.61
CA ASP A 258 8.08 17.30 32.43
C ASP A 258 9.01 16.60 31.43
N GLU A 259 9.86 15.67 31.85
CA GLU A 259 10.67 14.86 30.93
C GLU A 259 9.82 13.88 30.11
N ALA A 260 8.80 13.27 30.73
CA ALA A 260 7.96 12.25 30.11
C ALA A 260 7.13 12.80 28.95
N LYS A 261 6.76 14.09 28.97
CA LYS A 261 5.99 14.73 27.89
C LYS A 261 6.83 15.06 26.65
N ILE A 262 8.16 15.20 26.80
CA ILE A 262 9.02 15.74 25.74
C ILE A 262 9.08 14.82 24.53
N ALA A 263 9.37 13.54 24.72
CA ALA A 263 9.44 12.57 23.63
C ALA A 263 8.14 12.52 22.78
N PRO A 264 6.93 12.43 23.38
CA PRO A 264 5.65 12.59 22.71
C PRO A 264 5.53 13.84 21.83
N ILE A 265 5.83 15.00 22.42
CA ILE A 265 5.66 16.31 21.80
C ILE A 265 6.66 16.48 20.66
N VAL A 266 7.93 16.15 20.90
CA VAL A 266 9.01 16.19 19.90
C VAL A 266 8.68 15.32 18.70
N ARG A 267 8.16 14.11 18.94
CA ARG A 267 7.73 13.23 17.85
C ARG A 267 6.58 13.83 17.07
N PHE A 268 5.55 14.33 17.75
CA PHE A 268 4.40 14.97 17.11
C PHE A 268 4.81 16.19 16.26
N VAL A 269 5.77 16.98 16.74
CA VAL A 269 6.37 18.14 16.04
C VAL A 269 7.18 17.70 14.84
N ASN A 270 8.15 16.79 15.01
CA ASN A 270 9.03 16.32 13.94
C ASN A 270 8.25 15.66 12.81
N GLU A 271 7.26 14.83 13.15
CA GLU A 271 6.36 14.24 12.16
C GLU A 271 5.60 15.33 11.38
N GLY A 272 5.09 16.37 12.06
CA GLY A 272 4.40 17.48 11.41
C GLY A 272 5.29 18.24 10.42
N VAL A 273 6.48 18.65 10.86
CA VAL A 273 7.44 19.39 10.04
C VAL A 273 7.87 18.59 8.81
N ASN A 274 8.23 17.32 9.01
CA ASN A 274 8.67 16.43 7.91
C ASN A 274 7.60 16.24 6.83
N GLN A 275 6.32 16.38 7.21
CA GLN A 275 5.18 16.26 6.31
C GLN A 275 4.77 17.57 5.62
N GLN A 276 5.54 18.65 5.79
CA GLN A 276 5.17 19.99 5.32
C GLN A 276 3.86 20.49 5.96
N ASN A 277 3.53 20.03 7.17
CA ASN A 277 2.51 20.65 8.00
C ASN A 277 3.10 21.86 8.70
N ARG A 278 2.24 22.78 9.11
CA ARG A 278 2.60 23.83 10.05
C ARG A 278 2.32 23.36 11.46
N VAL A 279 3.25 23.58 12.37
CA VAL A 279 3.18 23.16 13.77
C VAL A 279 3.16 24.40 14.67
N LEU A 280 2.20 24.47 15.58
CA LEU A 280 2.19 25.45 16.66
C LEU A 280 2.27 24.71 17.99
N TYR A 281 3.23 25.09 18.82
CA TYR A 281 3.33 24.59 20.19
C TYR A 281 3.07 25.72 21.17
N PHE A 282 1.86 25.72 21.73
CA PHE A 282 1.44 26.61 22.80
C PHE A 282 2.04 26.12 24.12
N HIS A 283 3.05 26.84 24.60
CA HIS A 283 3.77 26.49 25.82
C HIS A 283 3.23 27.26 27.03
N SER A 284 3.25 26.64 28.20
CA SER A 284 2.94 27.28 29.48
C SER A 284 4.14 27.97 30.13
N ASN A 285 5.37 27.57 29.75
CA ASN A 285 6.63 28.09 30.30
C ASN A 285 7.15 29.32 29.52
N ASP A 286 8.42 29.71 29.70
CA ASP A 286 9.07 30.70 28.83
C ASP A 286 9.41 30.11 27.45
N GLU A 287 9.38 30.94 26.41
CA GLU A 287 9.65 30.51 25.03
C GLU A 287 11.07 29.95 24.89
N ALA A 288 12.05 30.52 25.62
CA ALA A 288 13.43 30.05 25.58
C ALA A 288 13.56 28.60 26.06
N THR A 289 12.83 28.24 27.13
CA THR A 289 12.80 26.88 27.67
C THR A 289 12.21 25.90 26.66
N ALA A 290 11.06 26.23 26.06
CA ALA A 290 10.42 25.38 25.05
C ALA A 290 11.33 25.17 23.81
N ARG A 291 12.03 26.22 23.36
CA ARG A 291 13.01 26.13 22.27
C ARG A 291 14.16 25.20 22.62
N GLU A 292 14.69 25.32 23.83
CA GLU A 292 15.81 24.51 24.30
C GLU A 292 15.42 23.04 24.46
N GLU A 293 14.25 22.75 25.04
CA GLU A 293 13.73 21.39 25.21
C GLU A 293 13.55 20.67 23.86
N LEU A 294 12.92 21.32 22.88
CA LEU A 294 12.75 20.75 21.54
C LEU A 294 14.09 20.56 20.83
N SER A 295 15.00 21.54 20.93
CA SER A 295 16.29 21.47 20.25
C SER A 295 17.19 20.37 20.81
N ARG A 296 17.22 20.19 22.15
CA ARG A 296 18.01 19.13 22.80
C ARG A 296 17.53 17.74 22.41
N ASN A 297 16.25 17.59 22.08
CA ASN A 297 15.63 16.32 21.71
C ASN A 297 15.51 16.10 20.19
N GLY A 298 16.28 16.86 19.40
CA GLY A 298 16.49 16.56 17.98
C GLY A 298 15.54 17.26 17.00
N VAL A 299 14.80 18.29 17.41
CA VAL A 299 14.06 19.19 16.50
C VAL A 299 15.01 20.29 15.99
N ASP A 300 15.04 20.56 14.69
CA ASP A 300 15.78 21.70 14.13
C ASP A 300 14.98 23.02 14.27
N VAL A 301 14.80 23.43 15.52
CA VAL A 301 13.97 24.58 15.91
C VAL A 301 14.36 25.85 15.16
N LYS A 302 15.67 26.09 14.96
CA LYS A 302 16.16 27.28 14.26
C LYS A 302 15.76 27.28 12.80
N HIS A 303 15.92 26.15 12.11
CA HIS A 303 15.50 26.01 10.72
C HIS A 303 13.98 26.16 10.56
N ASP A 304 13.21 25.50 11.42
CA ASP A 304 11.76 25.42 11.30
C ASP A 304 11.04 26.71 11.69
N LEU A 305 11.55 27.44 12.68
CA LEU A 305 11.09 28.81 12.97
C LEU A 305 11.36 29.75 11.77
N THR A 306 12.55 29.67 11.18
CA THR A 306 12.94 30.54 10.05
C THR A 306 12.09 30.28 8.81
N LYS A 307 11.73 29.01 8.55
CA LYS A 307 10.83 28.64 7.45
C LYS A 307 9.34 28.84 7.76
N GLY A 308 8.99 29.22 8.99
CA GLY A 308 7.61 29.34 9.44
C GLY A 308 6.87 28.01 9.53
N ASN A 309 7.60 26.89 9.60
CA ASN A 309 7.04 25.55 9.79
C ASN A 309 6.66 25.30 11.25
N LEU A 310 7.40 25.90 12.19
CA LEU A 310 7.15 25.82 13.62
C LEU A 310 6.88 27.23 14.17
N ARG A 311 5.97 27.35 15.14
CA ARG A 311 5.81 28.54 16.00
C ARG A 311 5.62 28.11 17.45
N LEU A 312 6.14 28.91 18.37
CA LEU A 312 6.12 28.64 19.82
C LEU A 312 5.41 29.79 20.57
N PRO A 313 4.09 29.98 20.37
CA PRO A 313 3.34 30.98 21.14
C PRO A 313 3.16 30.58 22.62
N SER A 314 2.95 31.57 23.50
CA SER A 314 2.46 31.28 24.87
C SER A 314 1.00 30.82 24.82
N ILE A 315 0.62 29.91 25.72
CA ILE A 315 -0.77 29.47 25.92
C ILE A 315 -1.72 30.63 26.26
N ASP A 316 -1.24 31.69 26.92
CA ASP A 316 -2.09 32.84 27.25
C ASP A 316 -2.54 33.61 26.01
N SER A 317 -1.75 33.55 24.92
CA SER A 317 -2.10 34.15 23.64
C SER A 317 -3.26 33.42 22.94
N LEU A 318 -3.53 32.17 23.33
CA LEU A 318 -4.65 31.37 22.81
C LEU A 318 -5.99 31.82 23.42
N TYR A 319 -5.95 32.29 24.67
CA TYR A 319 -7.13 32.62 25.46
C TYR A 319 -7.32 34.12 25.74
N GLN A 320 -6.59 34.98 25.02
CA GLN A 320 -6.64 36.45 25.14
C GLN A 320 -6.24 37.01 26.52
N GLY A 321 -5.32 36.35 27.23
CA GLY A 321 -4.68 36.89 28.44
C GLY A 321 -4.65 35.94 29.64
N GLU A 322 -3.81 36.26 30.62
CA GLU A 322 -3.67 35.48 31.85
C GLU A 322 -5.01 35.34 32.59
N ASN A 323 -5.39 34.11 32.92
CA ASN A 323 -6.60 33.73 33.68
C ASN A 323 -7.97 33.88 33.00
N LEU A 324 -8.04 34.23 31.72
CA LEU A 324 -9.29 34.13 30.96
C LEU A 324 -9.37 32.73 30.33
N LEU A 325 -10.48 32.02 30.51
CA LEU A 325 -10.82 30.83 29.72
C LEU A 325 -11.88 31.25 28.70
N ASP A 326 -11.46 32.05 27.71
CA ASP A 326 -12.32 32.40 26.59
C ASP A 326 -12.31 31.27 25.55
N GLU A 327 -13.24 30.34 25.75
CA GLU A 327 -13.42 29.12 24.95
C GLU A 327 -13.65 29.45 23.46
N GLU A 328 -14.45 30.47 23.19
CA GLU A 328 -14.83 30.84 21.83
C GLU A 328 -13.69 31.57 21.12
N ALA A 329 -12.94 32.40 21.84
CA ALA A 329 -11.73 33.03 21.30
C ALA A 329 -10.68 31.98 20.88
N ALA A 330 -10.42 30.98 21.72
CA ALA A 330 -9.44 29.93 21.42
C ALA A 330 -9.85 29.11 20.19
N ILE A 331 -11.12 28.70 20.11
CA ILE A 331 -11.64 27.93 18.96
C ILE A 331 -11.61 28.78 17.69
N SER A 332 -12.03 30.05 17.75
CA SER A 332 -12.02 30.98 16.62
C SER A 332 -10.59 31.20 16.09
N GLN A 333 -9.63 31.39 16.99
CA GLN A 333 -8.23 31.56 16.63
C GLN A 333 -7.65 30.30 15.97
N CYS A 334 -8.00 29.10 16.45
CA CYS A 334 -7.59 27.85 15.79
C CYS A 334 -8.14 27.74 14.37
N GLN A 335 -9.39 28.15 14.14
CA GLN A 335 -10.00 28.17 12.81
C GLN A 335 -9.32 29.19 11.89
N GLU A 336 -8.99 30.38 12.40
CA GLU A 336 -8.24 31.39 11.66
C GLU A 336 -6.85 30.89 11.26
N LEU A 337 -6.12 30.28 12.21
CA LEU A 337 -4.81 29.66 11.96
C LEU A 337 -4.89 28.54 10.92
N ALA A 338 -5.96 27.74 10.93
CA ALA A 338 -6.19 26.71 9.92
C ALA A 338 -6.36 27.32 8.53
N ASN A 339 -7.13 28.41 8.41
CA ASN A 339 -7.32 29.12 7.15
C ASN A 339 -6.04 29.80 6.65
N GLU A 340 -5.27 30.43 7.53
CA GLU A 340 -3.95 30.98 7.21
C GLU A 340 -2.99 29.88 6.71
N THR A 341 -2.99 28.72 7.38
CA THR A 341 -2.14 27.58 7.02
C THR A 341 -2.50 26.99 5.65
N ARG A 342 -3.80 26.94 5.32
CA ARG A 342 -4.28 26.57 3.98
C ARG A 342 -3.82 27.57 2.92
N ALA A 343 -3.91 28.88 3.21
CA ALA A 343 -3.47 29.92 2.29
C ALA A 343 -1.96 29.85 1.99
N LEU A 344 -1.15 29.39 2.96
CA LEU A 344 0.29 29.14 2.79
C LEU A 344 0.61 27.86 2.01
N GLY A 345 -0.39 27.09 1.58
CA GLY A 345 -0.21 25.87 0.80
C GLY A 345 0.39 24.70 1.59
N LYS A 346 0.22 24.68 2.91
CA LYS A 346 0.69 23.58 3.78
C LYS A 346 -0.27 22.40 3.76
N ASN A 347 0.25 21.22 4.07
CA ASN A 347 -0.53 19.97 4.00
C ASN A 347 -1.51 19.78 5.17
N GLY A 348 -1.28 20.48 6.29
CA GLY A 348 -2.09 20.39 7.51
C GLY A 348 -1.59 21.34 8.60
N LEU A 349 -2.40 21.47 9.65
CA LEU A 349 -2.10 22.22 10.86
C LEU A 349 -2.00 21.27 12.05
N ARG A 350 -0.88 21.30 12.77
CA ARG A 350 -0.71 20.57 14.04
C ARG A 350 -0.55 21.55 15.18
N ILE A 351 -1.29 21.32 16.25
CA ILE A 351 -1.32 22.18 17.44
C ILE A 351 -0.99 21.32 18.65
N VAL A 352 0.01 21.74 19.42
CA VAL A 352 0.28 21.22 20.76
C VAL A 352 -0.11 22.30 21.75
N ILE A 353 -0.91 21.97 22.75
CA ILE A 353 -1.28 22.86 23.86
C ILE A 353 -0.83 22.20 25.15
N ASP A 354 0.23 22.70 25.75
CA ASP A 354 0.72 22.20 27.04
C ASP A 354 0.14 23.03 28.17
N TYR A 355 -0.87 22.48 28.84
CA TYR A 355 -1.52 23.09 29.99
C TYR A 355 -0.70 22.94 31.26
N ALA A 356 0.32 22.08 31.30
CA ALA A 356 1.01 21.71 32.53
C ALA A 356 0.03 21.34 33.66
N ASP A 357 0.13 22.00 34.81
CA ASP A 357 -0.78 21.84 35.95
C ASP A 357 -1.96 22.82 35.95
N ASN A 358 -2.14 23.60 34.88
CA ASN A 358 -3.14 24.65 34.79
C ASN A 358 -4.50 24.09 34.31
N THR A 359 -5.28 23.54 35.24
CA THR A 359 -6.71 23.27 35.03
C THR A 359 -7.56 24.45 35.51
N LYS A 360 -8.63 24.78 34.79
CA LYS A 360 -9.52 25.89 35.16
C LYS A 360 -10.86 25.40 35.68
N ARG A 361 -11.38 26.07 36.71
CA ARG A 361 -12.74 25.89 37.21
C ARG A 361 -13.71 26.82 36.44
N PRO A 362 -14.96 26.41 36.18
CA PRO A 362 -15.59 25.14 36.58
C PRO A 362 -15.12 23.94 35.72
N TYR A 363 -14.75 22.82 36.36
CA TYR A 363 -14.17 21.65 35.68
C TYR A 363 -15.06 21.03 34.61
N GLN A 364 -16.38 20.99 34.82
CA GLN A 364 -17.32 20.50 33.80
C GLN A 364 -17.27 21.35 32.53
N LYS A 365 -17.15 22.68 32.69
CA LYS A 365 -17.08 23.63 31.58
C LYS A 365 -15.74 23.46 30.86
N PHE A 366 -14.65 23.35 31.62
CA PHE A 366 -13.33 23.08 31.10
C PHE A 366 -13.26 21.78 30.31
N VAL A 367 -13.74 20.66 30.85
CA VAL A 367 -13.78 19.37 30.14
C VAL A 367 -14.65 19.43 28.89
N ASN A 368 -15.77 20.16 28.90
CA ASN A 368 -16.60 20.33 27.70
C ASN A 368 -15.87 21.12 26.62
N HIS A 369 -15.12 22.14 26.99
CA HIS A 369 -14.28 22.91 26.07
C HIS A 369 -13.13 22.07 25.50
N ILE A 370 -12.42 21.33 26.36
CA ILE A 370 -11.40 20.38 25.93
C ILE A 370 -12.01 19.30 25.04
N ALA A 371 -13.23 18.84 25.27
CA ALA A 371 -13.89 17.84 24.43
C ALA A 371 -14.66 18.43 23.22
N ASP A 372 -14.52 19.73 22.95
CA ASP A 372 -15.29 20.36 21.87
C ASP A 372 -14.80 19.88 20.50
N SER A 373 -15.70 19.27 19.72
CA SER A 373 -15.42 18.82 18.36
C SER A 373 -14.87 19.92 17.43
N ARG A 374 -15.10 21.20 17.73
CA ARG A 374 -14.63 22.35 16.93
C ARG A 374 -13.11 22.59 17.00
N TRP A 375 -12.39 21.94 17.93
CA TRP A 375 -10.93 21.87 17.90
C TRP A 375 -10.38 21.14 16.67
N SER A 376 -11.20 20.24 16.14
CA SER A 376 -10.91 19.38 15.00
C SER A 376 -11.64 19.87 13.75
N SER A 377 -11.26 19.35 12.58
CA SER A 377 -11.83 19.78 11.30
C SER A 377 -12.41 18.58 10.56
N GLN A 378 -13.57 18.73 9.91
CA GLN A 378 -14.22 17.60 9.23
C GLN A 378 -13.36 16.98 8.11
N ASP A 379 -12.40 17.73 7.57
CA ASP A 379 -11.43 17.27 6.57
C ASP A 379 -10.13 16.73 7.18
N HIS A 380 -10.05 16.58 8.51
CA HIS A 380 -8.89 16.11 9.28
C HIS A 380 -7.62 16.94 9.05
N TYR A 381 -7.79 18.21 8.66
CA TYR A 381 -6.71 19.13 8.35
C TYR A 381 -6.01 19.67 9.60
N VAL A 382 -6.74 19.82 10.70
CA VAL A 382 -6.24 20.29 12.00
C VAL A 382 -6.07 19.10 12.93
N GLN A 383 -4.92 18.96 13.59
CA GLN A 383 -4.66 17.93 14.61
C GLN A 383 -4.18 18.61 15.90
N VAL A 384 -4.77 18.24 17.03
CA VAL A 384 -4.52 18.86 18.32
C VAL A 384 -4.03 17.82 19.34
N MET A 385 -2.96 18.14 20.05
CA MET A 385 -2.47 17.41 21.20
C MET A 385 -2.52 18.33 22.40
N MET A 386 -3.25 17.95 23.44
CA MET A 386 -3.39 18.71 24.68
C MET A 386 -2.69 17.96 25.80
N ALA A 387 -1.64 18.52 26.40
CA ALA A 387 -0.85 17.86 27.42
C ALA A 387 -1.13 18.43 28.81
N PHE A 388 -1.27 17.55 29.80
CA PHE A 388 -1.51 17.89 31.19
C PHE A 388 -0.59 17.08 32.10
N ALA A 389 -0.06 17.73 33.13
CA ALA A 389 0.62 17.02 34.19
C ALA A 389 -0.41 16.21 35.02
N ASP A 390 -0.07 15.00 35.44
CA ASP A 390 -0.93 14.14 36.27
C ASP A 390 -1.37 14.87 37.56
N ARG A 391 -0.44 15.64 38.15
CA ARG A 391 -0.69 16.51 39.30
C ARG A 391 -1.81 17.55 39.09
N ALA A 392 -2.14 17.88 37.84
CA ALA A 392 -3.25 18.79 37.52
C ALA A 392 -4.62 18.22 37.92
N PHE A 393 -4.71 16.90 38.11
CA PHE A 393 -5.93 16.16 38.46
C PHE A 393 -5.84 15.42 39.80
N GLU A 394 -4.76 15.61 40.59
CA GLU A 394 -4.53 14.90 41.87
C GLU A 394 -5.73 15.00 42.83
N ASP A 395 -6.27 16.21 42.99
CA ASP A 395 -7.42 16.48 43.87
C ASP A 395 -8.79 16.29 43.19
N GLU A 396 -8.82 15.97 41.89
CA GLU A 396 -10.04 16.01 41.06
C GLU A 396 -10.10 14.84 40.06
N ARG A 397 -9.82 13.61 40.52
CA ARG A 397 -9.84 12.39 39.68
C ARG A 397 -11.15 12.19 38.91
N ALA A 398 -12.29 12.58 39.48
CA ALA A 398 -13.58 12.54 38.81
C ALA A 398 -13.61 13.38 37.51
N THR A 399 -12.84 14.46 37.45
CA THR A 399 -12.67 15.29 36.26
C THR A 399 -11.85 14.57 35.19
N LEU A 400 -10.78 13.88 35.60
CA LEU A 400 -9.98 13.06 34.68
C LEU A 400 -10.80 11.89 34.11
N ASP A 401 -11.60 11.21 34.93
CA ASP A 401 -12.49 10.13 34.48
C ASP A 401 -13.54 10.65 33.48
N LEU A 402 -14.11 11.83 33.75
CA LEU A 402 -15.02 12.49 32.83
C LEU A 402 -14.33 12.85 31.50
N LEU A 403 -13.07 13.30 31.54
CA LEU A 403 -12.29 13.59 30.35
C LEU A 403 -11.99 12.31 29.54
N LYS A 404 -11.53 11.24 30.20
CA LYS A 404 -11.31 9.90 29.62
C LYS A 404 -12.58 9.33 28.96
N SER A 405 -13.76 9.70 29.45
CA SER A 405 -15.04 9.28 28.86
C SER A 405 -15.44 10.03 27.58
N LYS A 406 -14.87 11.22 27.34
CA LYS A 406 -15.27 12.13 26.25
C LYS A 406 -14.26 12.24 25.12
N VAL A 407 -12.97 12.14 25.43
CA VAL A 407 -11.88 12.28 24.46
C VAL A 407 -10.86 11.16 24.63
N PRO A 408 -10.14 10.78 23.55
CA PRO A 408 -9.02 9.85 23.67
C PRO A 408 -7.94 10.44 24.58
N VAL A 409 -7.63 9.72 25.66
CA VAL A 409 -6.58 10.08 26.61
C VAL A 409 -5.46 9.04 26.53
N ILE A 410 -4.23 9.49 26.35
CA ILE A 410 -3.01 8.70 26.51
C ILE A 410 -2.45 9.01 27.88
N ASP A 411 -2.43 8.01 28.76
CA ASP A 411 -1.96 8.14 30.13
C ASP A 411 -0.54 7.59 30.28
N LEU A 412 0.46 8.46 30.16
CA LEU A 412 1.86 8.09 30.32
C LEU A 412 2.21 7.81 31.78
N ALA A 413 1.43 8.32 32.73
CA ALA A 413 1.69 8.14 34.14
C ALA A 413 1.39 6.70 34.58
N GLU A 414 0.35 6.09 34.02
CA GLU A 414 -0.08 4.73 34.38
C GLU A 414 0.35 3.63 33.40
N SER A 415 0.53 3.93 32.11
CA SER A 415 0.60 2.87 31.07
C SER A 415 1.95 2.74 30.33
N GLY A 416 2.96 3.56 30.65
CA GLY A 416 4.24 3.59 29.92
C GLY A 416 5.12 2.33 30.02
N ASP A 417 4.92 1.49 31.04
CA ASP A 417 5.64 0.21 31.22
C ASP A 417 4.69 -0.93 31.64
N LEU A 418 3.40 -0.86 31.28
CA LEU A 418 2.37 -1.77 31.80
C LEU A 418 2.70 -3.26 31.52
N PHE A 419 3.07 -3.57 30.28
CA PHE A 419 3.48 -4.90 29.84
C PHE A 419 4.89 -5.23 30.30
N SER A 420 5.84 -4.31 30.10
CA SER A 420 7.25 -4.50 30.45
C SER A 420 7.42 -4.84 31.92
N ARG A 421 6.77 -4.09 32.83
CA ARG A 421 6.78 -4.41 34.27
C ARG A 421 6.12 -5.74 34.59
N THR A 422 5.08 -6.11 33.83
CA THR A 422 4.44 -7.41 34.00
C THR A 422 5.47 -8.52 33.76
N VAL A 423 6.27 -8.44 32.70
CA VAL A 423 7.29 -9.45 32.41
C VAL A 423 8.63 -9.22 33.13
N GLY A 424 8.74 -8.21 33.99
CA GLY A 424 9.95 -7.93 34.77
C GLY A 424 11.08 -7.23 33.99
N LEU A 425 10.73 -6.53 32.90
CA LEU A 425 11.64 -5.74 32.06
C LEU A 425 11.21 -4.25 32.04
N THR A 426 12.05 -3.41 31.45
CA THR A 426 11.74 -2.02 31.09
C THR A 426 11.29 -1.91 29.63
N HIS A 427 10.57 -0.84 29.27
CA HIS A 427 10.16 -0.62 27.87
C HIS A 427 11.37 -0.63 26.92
N ASP A 428 12.47 0.02 27.31
CA ASP A 428 13.70 0.08 26.51
C ASP A 428 14.36 -1.29 26.29
N GLU A 429 14.19 -2.24 27.22
CA GLU A 429 14.69 -3.61 27.07
C GLU A 429 13.82 -4.44 26.10
N ILE A 430 12.54 -4.11 25.97
CA ILE A 430 11.59 -4.77 25.06
C ILE A 430 11.61 -4.15 23.67
N ALA A 431 11.81 -2.84 23.58
CA ALA A 431 11.81 -2.10 22.32
C ALA A 431 12.85 -2.67 21.34
N GLY A 432 12.39 -3.05 20.15
CA GLY A 432 13.24 -3.61 19.10
C GLY A 432 13.50 -5.12 19.19
N GLN A 433 13.09 -5.79 20.26
CA GLN A 433 13.28 -7.23 20.44
C GLN A 433 12.34 -8.05 19.56
N LYS A 434 12.76 -9.28 19.22
CA LYS A 434 11.93 -10.30 18.61
C LYS A 434 11.51 -11.30 19.68
N ILE A 435 10.21 -11.33 19.95
CA ILE A 435 9.61 -12.02 21.07
C ILE A 435 8.76 -13.17 20.55
N LEU A 436 9.02 -14.38 21.06
CA LEU A 436 8.11 -15.50 20.96
C LEU A 436 7.20 -15.50 22.19
N LEU A 437 5.88 -15.37 21.99
CA LEU A 437 4.89 -15.57 23.05
C LEU A 437 4.27 -16.96 22.89
N GLU A 438 4.72 -17.87 23.73
CA GLU A 438 4.15 -19.19 23.89
C GLU A 438 2.96 -19.14 24.83
N TYR A 439 1.81 -19.60 24.37
CA TYR A 439 0.58 -19.50 25.15
C TYR A 439 -0.19 -20.81 25.16
N ASP A 440 -0.86 -21.05 26.28
CA ASP A 440 -1.99 -21.96 26.35
C ASP A 440 -3.29 -21.16 26.11
N PRO A 441 -4.25 -21.63 25.29
CA PRO A 441 -5.53 -20.96 25.09
C PRO A 441 -6.31 -20.65 26.38
N LEU A 442 -6.04 -21.36 27.48
CA LEU A 442 -6.66 -21.16 28.81
C LEU A 442 -5.95 -20.11 29.69
N SER A 443 -4.82 -19.56 29.24
CA SER A 443 -4.00 -18.60 30.02
C SER A 443 -4.56 -17.17 30.06
N GLY A 444 -5.43 -16.80 29.12
CA GLY A 444 -5.92 -15.42 28.98
C GLY A 444 -4.88 -14.46 28.36
N TYR A 445 -4.01 -14.99 27.49
CA TYR A 445 -2.92 -14.29 26.80
C TYR A 445 -3.37 -13.02 26.06
N GLU A 446 -4.65 -12.92 25.70
CA GLU A 446 -5.24 -11.76 25.05
C GLU A 446 -5.07 -10.49 25.88
N LYS A 447 -5.17 -10.60 27.22
CA LYS A 447 -5.00 -9.45 28.13
C LYS A 447 -3.57 -8.91 28.11
N ILE A 448 -2.60 -9.79 27.96
CA ILE A 448 -1.18 -9.44 27.95
C ILE A 448 -0.80 -8.75 26.65
N LEU A 449 -1.27 -9.27 25.52
CA LEU A 449 -1.09 -8.60 24.24
C LEU A 449 -1.79 -7.25 24.19
N ARG A 450 -2.96 -7.13 24.82
CA ARG A 450 -3.64 -5.84 25.00
C ARG A 450 -2.77 -4.88 25.80
N SER A 451 -2.22 -5.29 26.94
CA SER A 451 -1.30 -4.44 27.72
C SER A 451 -0.06 -4.02 26.94
N LEU A 452 0.48 -4.90 26.08
CA LEU A 452 1.61 -4.56 25.20
C LEU A 452 1.20 -3.48 24.20
N ALA A 453 0.03 -3.60 23.57
CA ALA A 453 -0.44 -2.58 22.64
C ALA A 453 -0.72 -1.24 23.31
N THR A 454 -1.30 -1.27 24.52
CA THR A 454 -1.53 -0.06 25.32
C THR A 454 -0.20 0.59 25.73
N GLU A 455 0.81 -0.20 26.12
CA GLU A 455 2.14 0.31 26.42
C GLU A 455 2.82 0.91 25.18
N ALA A 456 2.79 0.20 24.05
CA ALA A 456 3.33 0.69 22.79
C ALA A 456 2.67 2.01 22.38
N ALA A 457 1.33 2.11 22.48
CA ALA A 457 0.60 3.34 22.20
C ALA A 457 0.99 4.48 23.17
N SER A 458 1.23 4.17 24.45
CA SER A 458 1.70 5.14 25.44
C SER A 458 3.11 5.64 25.13
N ASN A 459 3.97 4.78 24.58
CA ASN A 459 5.29 5.16 24.08
C ASN A 459 5.26 5.72 22.64
N PHE A 460 4.07 6.05 22.14
CA PHE A 460 3.81 6.57 20.79
C PHE A 460 4.20 5.61 19.66
N GLU A 461 4.53 4.37 19.95
CA GLU A 461 4.81 3.35 18.96
C GLU A 461 3.53 2.91 18.26
N ARG A 462 3.64 2.66 16.95
CA ARG A 462 2.50 2.11 16.21
C ARG A 462 2.38 0.62 16.49
N VAL A 463 1.15 0.12 16.57
CA VAL A 463 0.91 -1.32 16.68
C VAL A 463 0.32 -1.84 15.39
N VAL A 464 0.90 -2.91 14.85
CA VAL A 464 0.43 -3.59 13.66
C VAL A 464 0.13 -5.03 14.01
N LEU A 465 -1.12 -5.46 13.85
CA LEU A 465 -1.56 -6.82 14.16
C LEU A 465 -1.89 -7.59 12.89
N PHE A 466 -1.22 -8.71 12.66
CA PHE A 466 -1.62 -9.73 11.71
C PHE A 466 -2.40 -10.79 12.47
N THR A 467 -3.70 -10.94 12.19
CA THR A 467 -4.56 -11.88 12.92
C THR A 467 -5.63 -12.47 12.00
N ARG A 468 -6.41 -13.43 12.48
CA ARG A 468 -7.59 -13.99 11.79
C ARG A 468 -8.86 -13.45 12.45
N LYS A 469 -9.95 -13.35 11.69
CA LYS A 469 -11.23 -12.83 12.22
C LYS A 469 -11.79 -13.69 13.34
N GLU A 470 -11.47 -14.99 13.33
CA GLU A 470 -11.91 -15.95 14.32
C GLU A 470 -10.98 -16.01 15.56
N SER A 471 -9.88 -15.25 15.57
CA SER A 471 -8.97 -15.24 16.72
C SER A 471 -9.53 -14.42 17.88
N PRO A 472 -9.38 -14.89 19.14
CA PRO A 472 -9.70 -14.09 20.33
C PRO A 472 -8.98 -12.72 20.36
N ILE A 473 -7.78 -12.65 19.78
CA ILE A 473 -6.98 -11.42 19.69
C ILE A 473 -7.66 -10.36 18.82
N HIS A 474 -8.33 -10.75 17.75
CA HIS A 474 -9.06 -9.81 16.91
C HIS A 474 -10.11 -9.05 17.74
N SER A 475 -10.93 -9.76 18.52
CA SER A 475 -11.95 -9.14 19.37
C SER A 475 -11.34 -8.38 20.55
N ALA A 476 -10.26 -8.87 21.14
CA ALA A 476 -9.63 -8.23 22.29
C ALA A 476 -8.94 -6.90 21.95
N MET A 477 -8.54 -6.73 20.69
CA MET A 477 -7.78 -5.56 20.22
C MET A 477 -8.58 -4.66 19.26
N GLU A 478 -9.86 -4.95 19.00
CA GLU A 478 -10.69 -4.15 18.07
C GLU A 478 -10.83 -2.69 18.52
N ASP A 479 -10.84 -2.45 19.85
CA ASP A 479 -10.97 -1.13 20.47
C ASP A 479 -9.60 -0.47 20.78
N GLU A 480 -8.48 -1.13 20.48
CA GLU A 480 -7.16 -0.63 20.87
C GLU A 480 -6.69 0.57 20.05
N VAL A 481 -6.18 1.55 20.77
CA VAL A 481 -5.83 2.88 20.27
C VAL A 481 -4.55 2.82 19.42
N GLY A 482 -4.62 3.17 18.14
CA GLY A 482 -3.49 3.27 17.21
C GLY A 482 -3.20 2.00 16.43
N LEU A 483 -4.07 0.99 16.52
CA LEU A 483 -3.87 -0.32 15.92
C LEU A 483 -4.19 -0.36 14.42
N LYS A 484 -3.23 -0.86 13.62
CA LYS A 484 -3.45 -1.30 12.23
C LYS A 484 -3.62 -2.80 12.19
N MET A 485 -4.72 -3.29 11.61
CA MET A 485 -5.02 -4.72 11.54
C MET A 485 -4.92 -5.25 10.10
N PHE A 486 -4.17 -6.33 9.94
CA PHE A 486 -4.12 -7.17 8.76
C PHE A 486 -4.85 -8.49 9.05
N VAL A 487 -6.07 -8.60 8.55
CA VAL A 487 -6.93 -9.77 8.79
C VAL A 487 -6.67 -10.83 7.72
N LEU A 488 -6.01 -11.91 8.13
CA LEU A 488 -5.77 -13.10 7.34
C LEU A 488 -7.09 -13.85 7.14
N THR A 489 -7.56 -13.97 5.90
CA THR A 489 -8.83 -14.63 5.56
C THR A 489 -8.77 -15.40 4.26
N SER A 490 -9.57 -16.46 4.15
CA SER A 490 -9.77 -17.22 2.90
C SER A 490 -10.76 -16.54 1.94
N ARG A 491 -11.47 -15.50 2.39
CA ARG A 491 -12.52 -14.80 1.63
C ARG A 491 -11.98 -13.96 0.48
N VAL A 492 -10.69 -13.63 0.52
CA VAL A 492 -10.02 -12.81 -0.49
C VAL A 492 -8.87 -13.58 -1.12
N SER A 493 -8.66 -13.39 -2.42
CA SER A 493 -7.55 -14.00 -3.18
C SER A 493 -6.40 -13.02 -3.46
N TYR A 494 -6.52 -11.78 -2.96
CA TYR A 494 -5.52 -10.71 -3.01
C TYR A 494 -5.84 -9.73 -1.85
N PRO A 495 -4.89 -8.86 -1.44
CA PRO A 495 -5.14 -7.92 -0.34
C PRO A 495 -6.24 -6.91 -0.65
N LYS A 496 -7.16 -6.68 0.29
CA LYS A 496 -8.32 -5.77 0.14
C LYS A 496 -8.48 -4.90 1.37
N VAL A 497 -8.59 -3.59 1.19
CA VAL A 497 -8.95 -2.66 2.28
C VAL A 497 -10.43 -2.86 2.64
N GLU A 498 -10.73 -3.19 3.90
CA GLU A 498 -12.10 -3.28 4.42
C GLU A 498 -12.49 -1.96 5.09
N SER A 499 -11.59 -1.42 5.92
CA SER A 499 -11.64 -0.07 6.47
C SER A 499 -10.24 0.53 6.45
N GLU A 500 -10.09 1.81 6.75
CA GLU A 500 -8.77 2.44 6.66
C GLU A 500 -7.78 1.82 7.69
N ASN A 501 -8.23 1.20 8.80
CA ASN A 501 -7.35 0.46 9.73
C ASN A 501 -7.37 -1.06 9.57
N VAL A 502 -8.25 -1.60 8.72
CA VAL A 502 -8.40 -3.05 8.53
C VAL A 502 -8.17 -3.43 7.08
N VAL A 503 -7.15 -4.25 6.85
CA VAL A 503 -6.79 -4.78 5.52
C VAL A 503 -6.92 -6.29 5.54
N LEU A 504 -7.72 -6.83 4.65
CA LEU A 504 -7.86 -8.27 4.44
C LEU A 504 -6.70 -8.80 3.61
N ILE A 505 -6.05 -9.87 4.04
CA ILE A 505 -4.98 -10.56 3.31
C ILE A 505 -5.36 -12.04 3.12
N PRO A 506 -5.06 -12.67 1.96
CA PRO A 506 -5.23 -14.10 1.79
C PRO A 506 -4.41 -14.91 2.82
N ALA A 507 -5.10 -15.70 3.66
CA ALA A 507 -4.47 -16.43 4.76
C ALA A 507 -3.46 -17.51 4.32
N PHE A 508 -3.59 -18.02 3.09
CA PHE A 508 -2.81 -19.15 2.59
C PHE A 508 -1.68 -18.74 1.62
N ASP A 509 -1.45 -17.45 1.44
CA ASP A 509 -0.39 -16.94 0.57
C ASP A 509 0.71 -16.26 1.39
N SER A 510 1.68 -17.07 1.84
CA SER A 510 2.81 -16.61 2.65
C SER A 510 3.62 -15.50 1.96
N SER A 511 3.66 -15.48 0.62
CA SER A 511 4.36 -14.44 -0.13
C SER A 511 3.65 -13.08 0.01
N LEU A 512 2.32 -13.07 0.02
CA LEU A 512 1.53 -11.86 0.25
C LEU A 512 1.60 -11.37 1.70
N ILE A 513 1.69 -12.29 2.66
CA ILE A 513 1.87 -11.94 4.07
C ILE A 513 3.24 -11.28 4.28
N LEU A 514 4.33 -11.91 3.81
CA LEU A 514 5.69 -11.36 3.89
C LEU A 514 5.81 -10.02 3.15
N ASP A 515 5.17 -9.88 1.99
CA ASP A 515 5.11 -8.61 1.27
C ASP A 515 4.45 -7.51 2.09
N SER A 516 3.35 -7.83 2.75
CA SER A 516 2.62 -6.88 3.58
C SER A 516 3.45 -6.48 4.80
N MET A 517 4.16 -7.42 5.43
CA MET A 517 5.16 -7.12 6.46
C MET A 517 6.26 -6.18 5.94
N ASN A 518 6.89 -6.50 4.81
CA ASN A 518 7.94 -5.66 4.23
C ASN A 518 7.43 -4.25 3.90
N LYS A 519 6.22 -4.13 3.35
CA LYS A 519 5.62 -2.82 3.05
C LYS A 519 5.28 -2.03 4.30
N THR A 520 4.82 -2.69 5.36
CA THR A 520 4.62 -2.06 6.67
C THR A 520 5.94 -1.54 7.24
N ILE A 521 7.02 -2.32 7.12
CA ILE A 521 8.36 -1.93 7.57
C ILE A 521 8.85 -0.70 6.78
N GLU A 522 8.70 -0.71 5.45
CA GLU A 522 9.03 0.45 4.61
C GLU A 522 8.18 1.68 4.98
N ALA A 523 6.90 1.49 5.28
CA ALA A 523 5.97 2.56 5.66
C ALA A 523 6.38 3.26 6.96
N TYR A 524 6.92 2.50 7.91
CA TYR A 524 7.25 2.97 9.25
C TYR A 524 8.75 3.08 9.52
N ALA A 525 9.60 3.06 8.49
CA ALA A 525 11.06 3.07 8.63
C ALA A 525 11.62 4.23 9.49
N ALA A 526 10.90 5.35 9.56
CA ALA A 526 11.29 6.54 10.32
C ALA A 526 10.96 6.46 11.83
N THR A 527 10.10 5.54 12.26
CA THR A 527 9.53 5.53 13.61
C THR A 527 9.52 4.13 14.24
N PRO A 528 9.82 3.98 15.53
CA PRO A 528 9.62 2.72 16.23
C PRO A 528 8.16 2.24 16.15
N PHE A 529 7.99 0.93 15.96
CA PHE A 529 6.68 0.30 15.93
C PHE A 529 6.74 -1.17 16.36
N THR A 530 5.63 -1.66 16.88
CA THR A 530 5.42 -3.03 17.32
C THR A 530 4.56 -3.78 16.29
N MET A 531 5.03 -4.96 15.86
CA MET A 531 4.30 -5.87 14.96
C MET A 531 3.96 -7.17 15.69
N ILE A 532 2.68 -7.51 15.77
CA ILE A 532 2.16 -8.73 16.40
C ILE A 532 1.67 -9.68 15.30
N PHE A 533 2.11 -10.95 15.33
CA PHE A 533 1.72 -11.99 14.38
C PHE A 533 1.00 -13.16 15.07
N ASP A 534 -0.30 -13.22 14.86
CA ASP A 534 -1.23 -14.22 15.40
C ASP A 534 -1.74 -15.17 14.28
N ASN A 535 -1.24 -16.40 14.17
CA ASN A 535 -0.19 -17.03 14.98
C ASN A 535 0.64 -18.01 14.12
N ILE A 536 1.81 -18.39 14.63
CA ILE A 536 2.69 -19.40 14.02
C ILE A 536 1.98 -20.75 13.93
N SER A 537 1.21 -21.16 14.95
CA SER A 537 0.52 -22.45 14.96
C SER A 537 -0.37 -22.64 13.74
N HIS A 538 -1.08 -21.61 13.30
CA HIS A 538 -1.86 -21.67 12.07
C HIS A 538 -0.98 -21.82 10.81
N GLN A 539 0.20 -21.20 10.77
CA GLN A 539 1.14 -21.39 9.67
C GLN A 539 1.69 -22.83 9.65
N ILE A 540 1.96 -23.43 10.81
CA ILE A 540 2.36 -24.83 10.92
C ILE A 540 1.27 -25.74 10.36
N PHE A 541 0.01 -25.55 10.75
CA PHE A 541 -1.11 -26.38 10.24
C PHE A 541 -1.35 -26.24 8.75
N THR A 542 -1.07 -25.08 8.16
CA THR A 542 -1.39 -24.79 6.75
C THR A 542 -0.23 -25.07 5.80
N LEU A 543 1.01 -24.81 6.22
CA LEU A 543 2.21 -24.94 5.39
C LEU A 543 3.06 -26.17 5.72
N GLY A 544 2.89 -26.73 6.92
CA GLY A 544 3.81 -27.69 7.52
C GLY A 544 4.97 -27.02 8.26
N THR A 545 5.56 -27.72 9.23
CA THR A 545 6.56 -27.20 10.16
C THR A 545 7.76 -26.53 9.47
N GLU A 546 8.39 -27.19 8.50
CA GLU A 546 9.59 -26.66 7.81
C GLU A 546 9.30 -25.35 7.06
N ARG A 547 8.14 -25.28 6.37
CA ARG A 547 7.75 -24.09 5.61
C ARG A 547 7.33 -22.96 6.53
N ALA A 548 6.64 -23.27 7.63
CA ALA A 548 6.30 -22.30 8.66
C ALA A 548 7.56 -21.71 9.31
N HIS A 549 8.54 -22.55 9.62
CA HIS A 549 9.84 -22.10 10.13
C HIS A 549 10.57 -21.19 9.12
N SER A 550 10.62 -21.59 7.84
CA SER A 550 11.19 -20.73 6.79
C SER A 550 10.48 -19.39 6.65
N PHE A 551 9.14 -19.38 6.78
CA PHE A 551 8.34 -18.16 6.77
C PHE A 551 8.66 -17.25 7.95
N VAL A 552 8.68 -17.78 9.18
CA VAL A 552 8.98 -17.01 10.40
C VAL A 552 10.38 -16.44 10.32
N ARG A 553 11.37 -17.25 9.92
CA ARG A 553 12.75 -16.78 9.72
C ARG A 553 12.82 -15.63 8.71
N GLN A 554 12.16 -15.74 7.55
CA GLN A 554 12.13 -14.65 6.56
C GLN A 554 11.46 -13.39 7.12
N ALA A 555 10.39 -13.54 7.90
CA ALA A 555 9.73 -12.41 8.54
C ALA A 555 10.67 -11.70 9.54
N LEU A 556 11.42 -12.45 10.34
CA LEU A 556 12.39 -11.91 11.28
C LEU A 556 13.58 -11.25 10.58
N GLU A 557 14.07 -11.82 9.47
CA GLU A 557 15.10 -11.22 8.62
C GLU A 557 14.67 -9.86 8.05
N LEU A 558 13.39 -9.69 7.69
CA LEU A 558 12.83 -8.38 7.31
C LEU A 558 12.82 -7.39 8.47
N MET A 559 12.63 -7.87 9.70
CA MET A 559 12.55 -7.05 10.91
C MET A 559 13.90 -6.85 11.61
N ALA A 560 15.03 -6.98 10.91
CA ALA A 560 16.38 -6.87 11.49
C ALA A 560 16.69 -5.51 12.18
N SER A 561 15.91 -4.46 11.91
CA SER A 561 16.05 -3.16 12.57
C SER A 561 15.64 -3.24 14.04
N ASN A 562 16.42 -2.61 14.92
CA ASN A 562 16.11 -2.42 16.34
C ASN A 562 14.95 -1.42 16.60
N ARG A 563 14.36 -0.85 15.55
CA ARG A 563 13.15 -0.02 15.65
C ARG A 563 11.86 -0.84 15.57
N ILE A 564 11.97 -2.15 15.36
CA ILE A 564 10.83 -3.02 15.12
C ILE A 564 10.76 -4.03 16.25
N THR A 565 9.80 -3.87 17.14
CA THR A 565 9.47 -4.91 18.12
C THR A 565 8.58 -5.93 17.43
N GLY A 566 9.00 -7.19 17.35
CA GLY A 566 8.25 -8.25 16.68
C GLY A 566 7.73 -9.25 17.69
N VAL A 567 6.42 -9.49 17.77
CA VAL A 567 5.83 -10.46 18.69
C VAL A 567 5.10 -11.54 17.90
N PHE A 568 5.54 -12.78 18.03
CA PHE A 568 4.94 -13.91 17.34
C PHE A 568 4.30 -14.87 18.35
N LEU A 569 3.09 -15.32 18.04
CA LEU A 569 2.35 -16.20 18.92
C LEU A 569 2.48 -17.66 18.54
N LEU A 570 2.67 -18.53 19.53
CA LEU A 570 2.69 -19.98 19.38
C LEU A 570 1.82 -20.65 20.44
N ASN A 571 0.80 -21.38 20.00
CA ASN A 571 -0.01 -22.23 20.87
C ASN A 571 0.81 -23.50 21.18
N TYR A 572 1.59 -23.50 22.28
CA TYR A 572 2.56 -24.56 22.58
C TYR A 572 1.91 -25.93 22.85
N PRO A 573 0.73 -26.07 23.52
CA PRO A 573 0.09 -27.37 23.69
C PRO A 573 -0.37 -28.04 22.39
N ALA A 574 -0.45 -27.30 21.29
CA ALA A 574 -0.90 -27.81 20.01
C ALA A 574 0.22 -28.51 19.20
N HIS A 575 1.47 -28.45 19.65
CA HIS A 575 2.64 -28.98 18.95
C HIS A 575 3.48 -29.86 19.87
N ASP A 576 4.30 -30.73 19.29
CA ASP A 576 5.30 -31.49 20.02
C ASP A 576 6.49 -30.62 20.45
N GLU A 577 7.16 -31.00 21.54
CA GLU A 577 8.29 -30.26 22.13
C GLU A 577 9.39 -29.95 21.11
N LYS A 578 9.70 -30.89 20.22
CA LYS A 578 10.68 -30.69 19.15
C LYS A 578 10.27 -29.56 18.19
N THR A 579 8.98 -29.46 17.86
CA THR A 579 8.47 -28.38 17.00
C THR A 579 8.54 -27.06 17.73
N VAL A 580 8.15 -27.00 19.01
CA VAL A 580 8.22 -25.77 19.82
C VAL A 580 9.66 -25.25 19.89
N SER A 581 10.62 -26.10 20.28
CA SER A 581 12.03 -25.71 20.37
C SER A 581 12.68 -25.36 19.03
N MET A 582 12.12 -25.79 17.91
CA MET A 582 12.58 -25.35 16.60
C MET A 582 12.31 -23.85 16.38
N PHE A 583 11.24 -23.30 16.96
CA PHE A 583 10.90 -21.88 16.84
C PHE A 583 11.53 -21.02 17.93
N GLU A 584 11.65 -21.51 19.17
CA GLU A 584 12.33 -20.84 20.30
C GLU A 584 13.66 -20.19 19.86
N ASN A 585 14.53 -20.98 19.22
CA ASN A 585 15.86 -20.57 18.72
C ASN A 585 15.89 -19.42 17.69
N LEU A 586 14.74 -18.94 17.19
CA LEU A 586 14.68 -17.84 16.23
C LEU A 586 14.54 -16.47 16.89
N PHE A 587 14.15 -16.40 18.16
CA PHE A 587 13.74 -15.17 18.83
C PHE A 587 14.77 -14.71 19.87
N ASP A 588 14.79 -13.41 20.12
CA ASP A 588 15.68 -12.80 21.12
C ASP A 588 15.16 -13.05 22.55
N LEU A 589 13.83 -13.07 22.70
CA LEU A 589 13.13 -13.26 23.97
C LEU A 589 12.00 -14.28 23.83
N GLU A 590 11.82 -15.08 24.86
CA GLU A 590 10.75 -16.07 24.96
C GLU A 590 9.89 -15.77 26.17
N LEU A 591 8.58 -15.75 25.98
CA LEU A 591 7.60 -15.54 27.03
C LEU A 591 6.65 -16.73 27.04
N LEU A 592 6.61 -17.46 28.15
CA LEU A 592 5.73 -18.61 28.34
C LEU A 592 4.57 -18.24 29.26
N TYR A 593 3.34 -18.35 28.74
CA TYR A 593 2.14 -18.05 29.50
C TYR A 593 1.26 -19.28 29.74
N ARG A 594 1.33 -19.78 30.98
CA ARG A 594 0.66 -21.01 31.44
C ARG A 594 -0.73 -20.73 32.01
N PRO A 595 -1.65 -21.71 31.98
CA PRO A 595 -2.94 -21.59 32.64
C PRO A 595 -2.79 -21.28 34.13
N GLY A 596 -3.50 -20.27 34.62
CA GLY A 596 -3.48 -19.87 36.04
C GLY A 596 -2.27 -19.04 36.46
N ALA A 597 -1.28 -18.83 35.59
CA ALA A 597 -0.21 -17.87 35.84
C ALA A 597 -0.78 -16.44 35.80
N ARG A 598 -0.35 -15.58 36.72
CA ARG A 598 -0.72 -14.15 36.70
C ARG A 598 0.13 -13.33 35.72
N VAL A 599 1.30 -13.86 35.38
CA VAL A 599 2.38 -13.19 34.65
C VAL A 599 3.08 -14.23 33.76
N PRO A 600 3.55 -13.89 32.55
CA PRO A 600 4.36 -14.78 31.72
C PRO A 600 5.72 -15.05 32.35
N GLU A 601 6.19 -16.28 32.27
CA GLU A 601 7.56 -16.65 32.63
C GLU A 601 8.50 -16.28 31.48
N LEU A 602 9.64 -15.66 31.79
CA LEU A 602 10.72 -15.42 30.83
C LEU A 602 11.45 -16.74 30.57
N GLY A 603 11.42 -17.20 29.32
CA GLY A 603 12.28 -18.28 28.83
C GLY A 603 13.73 -17.79 28.81
N ARG A 604 14.64 -18.59 29.37
CA ARG A 604 16.08 -18.31 29.30
C ARG A 604 16.65 -19.06 28.09
N ASN A 605 17.18 -18.31 27.14
CA ASN A 605 18.18 -18.84 26.20
C ASN A 605 19.52 -19.10 26.91
#